data_AF-A0A3B0VPT4-F1
#
_entry.id   AF-A0A3B0VPT4-F1
#
_cell.length_a   1.000
_cell.length_b   1.000
_cell.length_c   1.000
_cell.angle_alpha   90.00
_cell.angle_beta   90.00
_cell.angle_gamma   90.00
#
_symmetry.space_group_name_H-M   'P 1'
#
loop_
_entity.id
_entity.type
_entity.pdbx_description
1 polymer ?
#
loop_
_entity_poly.entity_id
_entity_poly.type
_entity_poly.pdbx_seq_one_letter_code
_entity_poly.pdbx_strand_id
1 'polypeptide(L)'
;LEELMFWANYNIIWGNPSYRNHEEGLFKSYQIRGQAWSLRTLGQVAYITPDDHLLKNYFNDIVNQNLNYYSNRYLVDATTMNPLGFVTENYAFPYDGGRGHTAWMDDMLTWSIGYLKALDFQNADALLEWKATSCIERMTNQDYCWILGMPYSLIVRDSSTDPLYTTFAEVYDATVNLKYPAVVGLECGSQAMADALGFSLGQTNGGPTDPESYTANIQSALAVATETTNPNAALAWQVFENRSVKPNYAIAPQFAIVPFENTALSISDEVFNNTISIFPNPTANTFTIDFGNEILEKVIIYNELGQKIKEIPIAIGTNEVNISNLSNGIYF
;
A
#
# COMPACT_ATOMS: atom_id res chain seq x y z
N LEU A 1 4.92 -20.12 22.22
CA LEU A 1 4.94 -20.91 20.96
C LEU A 1 3.74 -21.85 20.86
N GLU A 2 3.52 -22.72 21.85
CA GLU A 2 2.40 -23.69 21.83
C GLU A 2 1.03 -23.03 21.62
N GLU A 3 0.75 -21.90 22.27
CA GLU A 3 -0.51 -21.17 22.07
C GLU A 3 -0.69 -20.68 20.62
N LEU A 4 0.37 -20.17 19.99
CA LEU A 4 0.32 -19.75 18.59
C LEU A 4 0.10 -20.95 17.66
N MET A 5 0.74 -22.09 17.94
CA MET A 5 0.50 -23.35 17.22
C MET A 5 -0.93 -23.83 17.39
N PHE A 6 -1.51 -23.69 18.58
CA PHE A 6 -2.90 -24.02 18.84
C PHE A 6 -3.84 -23.13 18.00
N TRP A 7 -3.66 -21.80 18.02
CA TRP A 7 -4.51 -20.88 17.27
C TRP A 7 -4.38 -21.04 15.75
N ALA A 8 -3.17 -21.26 15.25
CA ALA A 8 -2.96 -21.55 13.82
C ALA A 8 -3.68 -22.83 13.39
N ASN A 9 -3.55 -23.91 14.17
CA ASN A 9 -4.29 -25.16 13.91
C ASN A 9 -5.80 -24.95 14.03
N TYR A 10 -6.28 -24.20 15.03
CA TYR A 10 -7.70 -23.88 15.17
C TYR A 10 -8.24 -23.22 13.90
N ASN A 11 -7.55 -22.19 13.38
CA ASN A 11 -7.95 -21.52 12.14
C ASN A 11 -8.01 -22.48 10.95
N ILE A 12 -7.07 -23.43 10.86
CA ILE A 12 -7.05 -24.47 9.82
C ILE A 12 -8.25 -25.41 9.95
N ILE A 13 -8.48 -25.97 11.15
CA ILE A 13 -9.45 -27.07 11.35
C ILE A 13 -10.88 -26.60 11.64
N TRP A 14 -11.09 -25.30 11.87
CA TRP A 14 -12.40 -24.73 12.19
C TRP A 14 -13.43 -25.00 11.07
N GLY A 15 -13.01 -24.94 9.81
CA GLY A 15 -13.84 -25.20 8.64
C GLY A 15 -14.03 -26.68 8.35
N ASN A 16 -15.16 -27.01 7.72
CA ASN A 16 -15.42 -28.35 7.20
C ASN A 16 -14.24 -28.82 6.31
N PRO A 17 -13.77 -30.07 6.43
CA PRO A 17 -12.65 -30.57 5.63
C PRO A 17 -12.74 -30.27 4.13
N SER A 18 -13.94 -30.39 3.52
CA SER A 18 -14.10 -30.11 2.09
C SER A 18 -13.83 -28.65 1.71
N TYR A 19 -14.11 -27.70 2.59
CA TYR A 19 -13.90 -26.26 2.36
C TYR A 19 -12.44 -25.84 2.38
N ARG A 20 -11.60 -26.63 3.05
CA ARG A 20 -10.15 -26.41 3.17
C ARG A 20 -9.31 -27.37 2.33
N ASN A 21 -9.98 -28.06 1.40
CA ASN A 21 -9.40 -29.14 0.59
C ASN A 21 -8.63 -30.18 1.46
N HIS A 22 -9.28 -30.60 2.54
CA HIS A 22 -8.80 -31.58 3.50
C HIS A 22 -7.46 -31.17 4.11
N GLU A 23 -6.43 -32.00 4.01
CA GLU A 23 -5.08 -31.76 4.54
C GLU A 23 -4.40 -30.52 3.96
N GLU A 24 -4.87 -29.98 2.84
CA GLU A 24 -4.28 -28.77 2.26
C GLU A 24 -4.53 -27.49 3.09
N GLY A 25 -5.47 -27.53 4.04
CA GLY A 25 -5.69 -26.44 4.99
C GLY A 25 -6.00 -25.07 4.35
N LEU A 26 -6.67 -25.05 3.19
CA LEU A 26 -6.93 -23.81 2.44
C LEU A 26 -7.95 -22.90 3.15
N PHE A 27 -7.70 -21.59 3.13
CA PHE A 27 -8.59 -20.60 3.74
C PHE A 27 -9.64 -19.99 2.78
N LYS A 28 -9.61 -20.34 1.50
CA LYS A 28 -10.45 -19.82 0.39
C LYS A 28 -11.98 -19.78 0.62
N SER A 29 -12.45 -20.52 1.61
CA SER A 29 -13.89 -20.67 1.90
C SER A 29 -14.41 -19.71 2.95
N TYR A 30 -13.59 -18.80 3.48
CA TYR A 30 -14.01 -17.79 4.45
C TYR A 30 -14.24 -16.42 3.81
N GLN A 31 -14.85 -15.50 4.55
CA GLN A 31 -14.80 -14.07 4.23
C GLN A 31 -13.33 -13.64 4.10
N ILE A 32 -13.04 -12.73 3.17
CA ILE A 32 -11.66 -12.35 2.81
C ILE A 32 -10.84 -11.95 4.06
N ARG A 33 -11.44 -11.22 5.01
CA ARG A 33 -10.77 -10.86 6.28
C ARG A 33 -10.40 -12.06 7.16
N GLY A 34 -11.22 -13.11 7.14
CA GLY A 34 -10.94 -14.37 7.84
C GLY A 34 -9.77 -15.11 7.20
N GLN A 35 -9.67 -15.05 5.87
CA GLN A 35 -8.51 -15.57 5.14
C GLN A 35 -7.23 -14.80 5.51
N ALA A 36 -7.30 -13.47 5.46
CA ALA A 36 -6.20 -12.57 5.83
C ALA A 36 -5.64 -12.87 7.23
N TRP A 37 -6.51 -12.86 8.26
CA TRP A 37 -6.06 -13.13 9.63
C TRP A 37 -5.55 -14.55 9.85
N SER A 38 -6.13 -15.52 9.16
CA SER A 38 -5.66 -16.90 9.22
C SER A 38 -4.28 -17.03 8.58
N LEU A 39 -4.06 -16.41 7.42
CA LEU A 39 -2.76 -16.38 6.74
C LEU A 39 -1.68 -15.68 7.58
N ARG A 40 -1.98 -14.53 8.18
CA ARG A 40 -1.04 -13.86 9.11
C ARG A 40 -0.61 -14.82 10.22
N THR A 41 -1.58 -15.41 10.90
CA THR A 41 -1.32 -16.30 12.05
C THR A 41 -0.55 -17.55 11.63
N LEU A 42 -0.90 -18.11 10.46
CA LEU A 42 -0.21 -19.26 9.88
C LEU A 42 1.25 -18.92 9.50
N GLY A 43 1.48 -17.77 8.86
CA GLY A 43 2.82 -17.28 8.54
C GLY A 43 3.69 -17.08 9.78
N GLN A 44 3.12 -16.47 10.84
CA GLN A 44 3.83 -16.26 12.10
C GLN A 44 4.27 -17.57 12.72
N VAL A 45 3.39 -18.58 12.79
CA VAL A 45 3.75 -19.87 13.38
C VAL A 45 4.77 -20.61 12.51
N ALA A 46 4.61 -20.59 11.19
CA ALA A 46 5.53 -21.23 10.26
C ALA A 46 6.94 -20.63 10.37
N TYR A 47 7.03 -19.31 10.46
CA TYR A 47 8.29 -18.58 10.61
C TYR A 47 8.96 -18.87 11.96
N ILE A 48 8.26 -18.66 13.08
CA ILE A 48 8.87 -18.70 14.43
C ILE A 48 9.09 -20.12 14.98
N THR A 49 8.44 -21.14 14.41
CA THR A 49 8.66 -22.53 14.83
C THR A 49 10.12 -22.92 14.54
N PRO A 50 10.87 -23.51 15.51
CA PRO A 50 12.26 -23.92 15.30
C PRO A 50 12.39 -24.91 14.15
N ASP A 51 13.51 -24.84 13.42
CA ASP A 51 13.71 -25.64 12.21
C ASP A 51 13.74 -27.16 12.47
N ASP A 52 14.18 -27.58 13.66
CA ASP A 52 14.22 -28.98 14.10
C ASP A 52 12.92 -29.46 14.76
N HIS A 53 11.92 -28.58 14.91
CA HIS A 53 10.65 -28.92 15.51
C HIS A 53 9.79 -29.77 14.56
N LEU A 54 9.13 -30.82 15.07
CA LEU A 54 8.33 -31.78 14.29
C LEU A 54 7.23 -31.13 13.42
N LEU A 55 6.73 -29.96 13.82
CA LEU A 55 5.67 -29.23 13.12
C LEU A 55 6.18 -28.15 12.14
N LYS A 56 7.49 -27.94 12.00
CA LYS A 56 8.03 -26.91 11.11
C LYS A 56 7.54 -27.09 9.67
N ASN A 57 7.77 -28.28 9.12
CA ASN A 57 7.37 -28.61 7.75
C ASN A 57 5.86 -28.56 7.59
N TYR A 58 5.10 -29.05 8.58
CA TYR A 58 3.64 -29.00 8.58
C TYR A 58 3.11 -27.58 8.36
N PHE A 59 3.60 -26.58 9.10
CA PHE A 59 3.13 -25.21 8.93
C PHE A 59 3.62 -24.57 7.63
N ASN A 60 4.88 -24.79 7.25
CA ASN A 60 5.43 -24.30 5.98
C ASN A 60 4.65 -24.84 4.77
N ASP A 61 4.28 -26.13 4.80
CA ASP A 61 3.53 -26.76 3.72
C ASP A 61 2.15 -26.12 3.54
N ILE A 62 1.43 -25.82 4.63
CA ILE A 62 0.11 -25.18 4.55
C ILE A 62 0.21 -23.72 4.10
N VAL A 63 1.27 -22.98 4.48
CA VAL A 63 1.54 -21.64 3.92
C VAL A 63 1.68 -21.74 2.40
N ASN A 64 2.55 -22.66 1.95
CA ASN A 64 2.82 -22.86 0.53
C ASN A 64 1.59 -23.30 -0.25
N GLN A 65 0.75 -24.18 0.31
CA GLN A 65 -0.50 -24.63 -0.31
C GLN A 65 -1.48 -23.47 -0.49
N ASN A 66 -1.64 -22.61 0.52
CA ASN A 66 -2.47 -21.41 0.38
C ASN A 66 -1.92 -20.43 -0.67
N LEU A 67 -0.62 -20.10 -0.61
CA LEU A 67 0.00 -19.22 -1.61
C LEU A 67 -0.13 -19.79 -3.03
N ASN A 68 0.11 -21.09 -3.21
CA ASN A 68 -0.05 -21.78 -4.49
C ASN A 68 -1.50 -21.74 -4.98
N TYR A 69 -2.48 -21.89 -4.09
CA TYR A 69 -3.89 -21.79 -4.44
C TYR A 69 -4.22 -20.41 -5.02
N TYR A 70 -3.83 -19.32 -4.32
CA TYR A 70 -4.08 -17.96 -4.81
C TYR A 70 -3.31 -17.68 -6.10
N SER A 71 -2.03 -18.05 -6.18
CA SER A 71 -1.21 -17.83 -7.38
C SER A 71 -1.76 -18.59 -8.59
N ASN A 72 -2.13 -19.87 -8.44
CA ASN A 72 -2.73 -20.62 -9.54
C ASN A 72 -4.04 -19.99 -10.01
N ARG A 73 -4.88 -19.51 -9.07
CA ARG A 73 -6.17 -18.90 -9.40
C ARG A 73 -6.04 -17.54 -10.07
N TYR A 74 -5.15 -16.68 -9.58
CA TYR A 74 -5.15 -15.27 -9.96
C TYR A 74 -3.99 -14.88 -10.90
N LEU A 75 -3.01 -15.77 -11.08
CA LEU A 75 -1.85 -15.53 -11.97
C LEU A 75 -1.76 -16.54 -13.13
N VAL A 76 -2.46 -17.69 -13.06
CA VAL A 76 -2.34 -18.77 -14.06
C VAL A 76 -3.68 -19.10 -14.73
N ASP A 77 -4.75 -19.28 -13.95
CA ASP A 77 -6.07 -19.64 -14.47
C ASP A 77 -6.76 -18.45 -15.15
N ALA A 78 -6.68 -18.41 -16.48
CA ALA A 78 -7.26 -17.36 -17.32
C ALA A 78 -8.77 -17.14 -17.11
N THR A 79 -9.50 -18.09 -16.49
CA THR A 79 -10.92 -17.94 -16.20
C THR A 79 -11.20 -17.14 -14.93
N THR A 80 -10.21 -16.98 -14.05
CA THR A 80 -10.35 -16.33 -12.75
C THR A 80 -9.39 -15.15 -12.53
N MET A 81 -8.39 -15.01 -13.40
CA MET A 81 -7.55 -13.82 -13.49
C MET A 81 -8.39 -12.56 -13.71
N ASN A 82 -8.02 -11.49 -13.02
CA ASN A 82 -8.58 -10.16 -13.25
C ASN A 82 -7.50 -9.09 -13.06
N PRO A 83 -7.55 -7.98 -13.81
CA PRO A 83 -6.57 -6.91 -13.73
C PRO A 83 -6.75 -5.99 -12.51
N LEU A 84 -7.81 -6.19 -11.72
CA LEU A 84 -8.18 -5.29 -10.63
C LEU A 84 -7.49 -5.62 -9.30
N GLY A 85 -6.76 -6.74 -9.22
CA GLY A 85 -6.15 -7.21 -7.97
C GLY A 85 -7.16 -7.66 -6.92
N PHE A 86 -8.39 -8.00 -7.33
CA PHE A 86 -9.47 -8.43 -6.43
C PHE A 86 -9.56 -9.94 -6.34
N VAL A 87 -9.72 -10.46 -5.13
CA VAL A 87 -10.08 -11.85 -4.91
C VAL A 87 -11.58 -12.03 -5.20
N THR A 88 -11.94 -13.09 -5.92
CA THR A 88 -13.29 -13.24 -6.52
C THR A 88 -14.05 -14.47 -6.01
N GLU A 89 -13.55 -15.11 -4.97
CA GLU A 89 -14.11 -16.37 -4.47
C GLU A 89 -15.21 -16.19 -3.42
N ASN A 90 -16.15 -17.14 -3.38
CA ASN A 90 -17.18 -17.39 -2.36
C ASN A 90 -17.85 -16.14 -1.76
N TYR A 91 -17.17 -15.53 -0.79
CA TYR A 91 -17.66 -14.44 0.03
C TYR A 91 -17.10 -13.07 -0.36
N ALA A 92 -16.50 -12.96 -1.54
CA ALA A 92 -15.99 -11.70 -2.10
C ALA A 92 -17.10 -10.71 -2.44
N PHE A 93 -18.32 -11.18 -2.75
CA PHE A 93 -19.44 -10.36 -3.22
C PHE A 93 -20.71 -10.44 -2.35
N PRO A 94 -20.65 -10.20 -1.03
CA PRO A 94 -21.80 -10.35 -0.15
C PRO A 94 -22.76 -9.15 -0.20
N TYR A 95 -22.42 -8.08 -0.92
CA TYR A 95 -23.17 -6.82 -0.92
C TYR A 95 -23.78 -6.51 -2.29
N ASP A 96 -24.72 -5.55 -2.30
CA ASP A 96 -25.28 -4.93 -3.50
C ASP A 96 -25.87 -5.94 -4.51
N GLY A 97 -26.49 -7.01 -3.99
CA GLY A 97 -27.08 -8.08 -4.79
C GLY A 97 -26.06 -8.95 -5.53
N GLY A 98 -24.85 -9.14 -4.96
CA GLY A 98 -23.77 -9.90 -5.58
C GLY A 98 -22.83 -9.07 -6.44
N ARG A 99 -23.00 -7.74 -6.49
CA ARG A 99 -22.15 -6.83 -7.29
C ARG A 99 -21.07 -6.15 -6.47
N GLY A 100 -21.26 -6.07 -5.15
CA GLY A 100 -20.42 -5.33 -4.23
C GLY A 100 -19.26 -6.16 -3.70
N HIS A 101 -18.05 -5.89 -4.19
CA HIS A 101 -16.80 -6.47 -3.70
C HIS A 101 -16.38 -5.88 -2.34
N THR A 102 -15.88 -6.71 -1.42
CA THR A 102 -15.48 -6.30 -0.06
C THR A 102 -14.06 -5.70 0.00
N ALA A 103 -13.87 -4.52 -0.59
CA ALA A 103 -12.54 -3.90 -0.75
C ALA A 103 -11.74 -3.79 0.57
N TRP A 104 -12.34 -3.34 1.67
CA TRP A 104 -11.63 -3.22 2.95
C TRP A 104 -11.14 -4.56 3.52
N MET A 105 -11.86 -5.66 3.29
CA MET A 105 -11.40 -6.99 3.71
C MET A 105 -10.25 -7.47 2.82
N ASP A 106 -10.31 -7.10 1.54
CA ASP A 106 -9.32 -7.42 0.53
C ASP A 106 -8.01 -6.64 0.75
N ASP A 107 -8.09 -5.43 1.30
CA ASP A 107 -6.93 -4.67 1.80
C ASP A 107 -6.19 -5.42 2.92
N MET A 108 -6.91 -6.04 3.84
CA MET A 108 -6.31 -6.85 4.91
C MET A 108 -5.58 -8.08 4.34
N LEU A 109 -6.11 -8.66 3.26
CA LEU A 109 -5.46 -9.77 2.57
C LEU A 109 -4.19 -9.32 1.85
N THR A 110 -4.20 -8.15 1.19
CA THR A 110 -3.00 -7.53 0.61
C THR A 110 -1.90 -7.40 1.68
N TRP A 111 -2.24 -6.83 2.84
CA TRP A 111 -1.29 -6.71 3.95
C TRP A 111 -0.77 -8.08 4.42
N SER A 112 -1.63 -9.07 4.55
CA SER A 112 -1.24 -10.40 5.02
C SER A 112 -0.29 -11.11 4.04
N ILE A 113 -0.50 -10.95 2.73
CA ILE A 113 0.40 -11.49 1.69
C ILE A 113 1.75 -10.74 1.72
N GLY A 114 1.73 -9.41 1.83
CA GLY A 114 2.96 -8.63 1.96
C GLY A 114 3.75 -8.95 3.22
N TYR A 115 3.06 -9.25 4.32
CA TYR A 115 3.67 -9.74 5.54
C TYR A 115 4.31 -11.12 5.36
N LEU A 116 3.70 -12.03 4.60
CA LEU A 116 4.33 -13.32 4.25
C LEU A 116 5.58 -13.13 3.39
N LYS A 117 5.57 -12.18 2.44
CA LYS A 117 6.78 -11.77 1.70
C LYS A 117 7.88 -11.31 2.64
N ALA A 118 7.57 -10.43 3.61
CA ALA A 118 8.53 -9.94 4.59
C ALA A 118 9.09 -11.04 5.54
N LEU A 119 8.42 -12.19 5.63
CA LEU A 119 8.88 -13.39 6.34
C LEU A 119 9.62 -14.38 5.41
N ASP A 120 10.02 -13.95 4.21
CA ASP A 120 10.76 -14.71 3.19
C ASP A 120 10.01 -15.91 2.55
N PHE A 121 8.67 -15.95 2.61
CA PHE A 121 7.88 -16.95 1.88
C PHE A 121 7.83 -16.63 0.38
N GLN A 122 8.73 -17.24 -0.39
CA GLN A 122 9.01 -16.92 -1.80
C GLN A 122 7.77 -16.87 -2.73
N ASN A 123 6.75 -17.71 -2.50
CA ASN A 123 5.54 -17.71 -3.34
C ASN A 123 4.61 -16.50 -3.11
N ALA A 124 4.94 -15.62 -2.14
CA ALA A 124 4.18 -14.42 -1.87
C ALA A 124 4.55 -13.25 -2.81
N ASP A 125 5.73 -13.25 -3.44
CA ASP A 125 6.22 -12.11 -4.23
C ASP A 125 5.31 -11.79 -5.41
N ALA A 126 5.19 -12.73 -6.35
CA ALA A 126 4.37 -12.55 -7.55
C ALA A 126 2.89 -12.34 -7.20
N LEU A 127 2.44 -12.94 -6.10
CA LEU A 127 1.06 -12.76 -5.62
C LEU A 127 0.84 -11.34 -5.07
N LEU A 128 1.81 -10.78 -4.35
CA LEU A 128 1.75 -9.40 -3.86
C LEU A 128 1.72 -8.40 -5.00
N GLU A 129 2.56 -8.58 -6.04
CA GLU A 129 2.57 -7.71 -7.24
C GLU A 129 1.16 -7.55 -7.83
N TRP A 130 0.45 -8.67 -8.00
CA TRP A 130 -0.93 -8.65 -8.47
C TRP A 130 -1.88 -8.04 -7.43
N LYS A 131 -1.83 -8.51 -6.19
CA LYS A 131 -2.80 -8.16 -5.15
C LYS A 131 -2.77 -6.67 -4.80
N ALA A 132 -1.57 -6.07 -4.79
CA ALA A 132 -1.36 -4.66 -4.50
C ALA A 132 -1.99 -3.71 -5.54
N THR A 133 -2.24 -4.18 -6.77
CA THR A 133 -2.92 -3.39 -7.82
C THR A 133 -4.20 -2.73 -7.30
N SER A 134 -4.99 -3.47 -6.51
CA SER A 134 -6.26 -3.00 -5.96
C SER A 134 -6.18 -1.77 -5.05
N CYS A 135 -5.12 -1.64 -4.25
CA CYS A 135 -4.93 -0.48 -3.36
C CYS A 135 -4.15 0.63 -4.05
N ILE A 136 -3.18 0.30 -4.91
CA ILE A 136 -2.41 1.28 -5.69
C ILE A 136 -3.34 2.07 -6.61
N GLU A 137 -4.12 1.38 -7.45
CA GLU A 137 -4.94 2.03 -8.47
C GLU A 137 -6.08 2.87 -7.86
N ARG A 138 -6.59 2.50 -6.68
CA ARG A 138 -7.57 3.34 -5.97
C ARG A 138 -6.99 4.68 -5.51
N MET A 139 -5.67 4.80 -5.40
CA MET A 139 -4.99 6.04 -5.01
C MET A 139 -4.44 6.80 -6.22
N THR A 140 -3.99 6.12 -7.27
CA THR A 140 -3.19 6.75 -8.34
C THR A 140 -3.85 6.76 -9.72
N ASN A 141 -4.91 5.98 -9.95
CA ASN A 141 -5.54 5.91 -11.26
C ASN A 141 -6.26 7.23 -11.59
N GLN A 142 -5.99 7.81 -12.75
CA GLN A 142 -6.59 9.08 -13.18
C GLN A 142 -8.13 9.02 -13.30
N ASP A 143 -8.67 7.83 -13.58
CA ASP A 143 -10.10 7.58 -13.76
C ASP A 143 -10.76 7.08 -12.46
N TYR A 144 -10.03 7.08 -11.34
CA TYR A 144 -10.53 6.72 -10.01
C TYR A 144 -10.23 7.81 -8.99
N CYS A 145 -11.28 8.35 -8.34
CA CYS A 145 -11.03 9.40 -7.35
C CYS A 145 -10.56 8.85 -5.99
N TRP A 146 -9.33 9.19 -5.61
CA TRP A 146 -8.70 8.76 -4.36
C TRP A 146 -9.49 9.13 -3.08
N ILE A 147 -10.27 10.21 -3.12
CA ILE A 147 -11.17 10.62 -2.02
C ILE A 147 -12.15 9.50 -1.64
N LEU A 148 -12.54 8.68 -2.62
CA LEU A 148 -13.46 7.56 -2.44
C LEU A 148 -12.76 6.20 -2.35
N GLY A 149 -11.43 6.19 -2.26
CA GLY A 149 -10.58 5.00 -2.29
C GLY A 149 -10.64 4.11 -1.05
N MET A 150 -11.42 4.44 -0.02
CA MET A 150 -11.61 3.62 1.20
C MET A 150 -13.06 3.14 1.37
N PRO A 151 -13.66 2.47 0.35
CA PRO A 151 -15.05 2.10 0.38
C PRO A 151 -15.30 0.86 1.25
N TYR A 152 -16.50 0.77 1.81
CA TYR A 152 -16.98 -0.48 2.40
C TYR A 152 -17.25 -1.57 1.34
N SER A 153 -17.78 -1.18 0.18
CA SER A 153 -17.92 -2.07 -0.98
C SER A 153 -17.75 -1.32 -2.30
N LEU A 154 -17.21 -2.00 -3.30
CA LEU A 154 -17.04 -1.53 -4.67
C LEU A 154 -18.00 -2.26 -5.61
N ILE A 155 -18.68 -1.53 -6.50
CA ILE A 155 -19.45 -2.17 -7.56
C ILE A 155 -18.50 -2.57 -8.67
N VAL A 156 -18.42 -3.87 -8.94
CA VAL A 156 -17.41 -4.43 -9.87
C VAL A 156 -18.02 -5.19 -11.05
N ARG A 157 -19.35 -5.13 -11.20
CA ARG A 157 -20.12 -5.74 -12.30
C ARG A 157 -21.57 -5.24 -12.31
N ASP A 158 -22.23 -5.35 -13.45
CA ASP A 158 -23.61 -4.86 -13.66
C ASP A 158 -24.65 -5.70 -12.93
N SER A 159 -24.48 -7.03 -12.89
CA SER A 159 -25.30 -8.00 -12.15
C SER A 159 -24.46 -9.10 -11.51
N SER A 160 -25.05 -9.92 -10.63
CA SER A 160 -24.35 -11.03 -9.96
C SER A 160 -23.81 -12.12 -10.90
N THR A 161 -24.31 -12.17 -12.14
CA THR A 161 -23.93 -13.18 -13.14
C THR A 161 -23.07 -12.62 -14.25
N ASP A 162 -22.93 -11.29 -14.33
CA ASP A 162 -22.09 -10.67 -15.35
C ASP A 162 -20.60 -10.82 -15.00
N PRO A 163 -19.72 -10.79 -16.03
CA PRO A 163 -18.29 -10.69 -15.82
C PRO A 163 -17.93 -9.48 -14.95
N LEU A 164 -16.78 -9.57 -14.29
CA LEU A 164 -16.21 -8.40 -13.63
C LEU A 164 -15.82 -7.34 -14.66
N TYR A 165 -15.92 -6.09 -14.25
CA TYR A 165 -15.26 -4.99 -14.96
C TYR A 165 -13.76 -5.25 -15.09
N THR A 166 -13.15 -4.60 -16.07
CA THR A 166 -11.73 -4.80 -16.40
C THR A 166 -10.89 -3.57 -16.12
N THR A 167 -11.53 -2.44 -15.79
CA THR A 167 -10.86 -1.17 -15.52
C THR A 167 -11.35 -0.52 -14.23
N PHE A 168 -10.49 0.30 -13.61
CA PHE A 168 -10.88 1.09 -12.45
C PHE A 168 -11.87 2.21 -12.79
N ALA A 169 -11.88 2.70 -14.04
CA ALA A 169 -12.89 3.63 -14.53
C ALA A 169 -14.30 3.04 -14.44
N GLU A 170 -14.51 1.83 -14.94
CA GLU A 170 -15.81 1.12 -14.84
C GLU A 170 -16.22 0.90 -13.37
N VAL A 171 -15.28 0.48 -12.52
CA VAL A 171 -15.52 0.28 -11.08
C VAL A 171 -15.90 1.61 -10.41
N TYR A 172 -15.19 2.69 -10.71
CA TYR A 172 -15.46 4.02 -10.17
C TYR A 172 -16.83 4.52 -10.60
N ASP A 173 -17.11 4.53 -11.90
CA ASP A 173 -18.37 5.00 -12.46
C ASP A 173 -19.56 4.23 -11.89
N ALA A 174 -19.50 2.90 -11.88
CA ALA A 174 -20.58 2.07 -11.34
C ALA A 174 -20.78 2.31 -9.83
N THR A 175 -19.69 2.49 -9.08
CA THR A 175 -19.74 2.74 -7.63
C THR A 175 -20.29 4.12 -7.32
N VAL A 176 -19.80 5.17 -8.00
CA VAL A 176 -20.20 6.56 -7.76
C VAL A 176 -21.64 6.78 -8.19
N ASN A 177 -22.05 6.30 -9.37
CA ASN A 177 -23.43 6.44 -9.82
C ASN A 177 -24.44 5.82 -8.83
N LEU A 178 -24.08 4.69 -8.20
CA LEU A 178 -24.95 4.03 -7.23
C LEU A 178 -24.89 4.64 -5.83
N LYS A 179 -23.68 4.88 -5.31
CA LYS A 179 -23.46 5.17 -3.89
C LYS A 179 -23.23 6.66 -3.61
N TYR A 180 -22.75 7.42 -4.59
CA TYR A 180 -22.41 8.84 -4.45
C TYR A 180 -22.92 9.67 -5.65
N PRO A 181 -24.21 9.62 -6.01
CA PRO A 181 -24.71 10.26 -7.22
C PRO A 181 -24.50 11.79 -7.24
N ALA A 182 -24.34 12.42 -6.07
CA ALA A 182 -24.11 13.85 -5.94
C ALA A 182 -22.73 14.32 -6.44
N VAL A 183 -21.76 13.41 -6.62
CA VAL A 183 -20.41 13.77 -7.09
C VAL A 183 -20.11 13.35 -8.52
N VAL A 184 -21.09 12.79 -9.24
CA VAL A 184 -20.92 12.41 -10.65
C VAL A 184 -20.55 13.64 -11.47
N GLY A 185 -19.43 13.56 -12.19
CA GLY A 185 -18.92 14.63 -13.05
C GLY A 185 -18.20 15.78 -12.33
N LEU A 186 -18.04 15.71 -11.00
CA LEU A 186 -17.19 16.67 -10.27
C LEU A 186 -15.72 16.29 -10.38
N GLU A 187 -14.85 17.29 -10.42
CA GLU A 187 -13.40 17.10 -10.39
C GLU A 187 -12.98 16.44 -9.07
N CYS A 188 -12.15 15.40 -9.16
CA CYS A 188 -11.70 14.65 -7.99
C CYS A 188 -10.95 15.54 -7.00
N GLY A 189 -11.29 15.44 -5.71
CA GLY A 189 -10.61 16.22 -4.66
C GLY A 189 -10.92 17.72 -4.67
N SER A 190 -11.80 18.19 -5.55
CA SER A 190 -12.23 19.59 -5.59
C SER A 190 -13.06 19.99 -4.36
N GLN A 191 -13.11 21.29 -4.09
CA GLN A 191 -14.00 21.82 -3.03
C GLN A 191 -15.46 21.46 -3.29
N ALA A 192 -15.91 21.50 -4.56
CA ALA A 192 -17.27 21.12 -4.93
C ALA A 192 -17.58 19.66 -4.56
N MET A 193 -16.62 18.75 -4.79
CA MET A 193 -16.77 17.35 -4.40
C MET A 193 -16.80 17.18 -2.87
N ALA A 194 -15.92 17.89 -2.15
CA ALA A 194 -15.91 17.87 -0.69
C ALA A 194 -17.25 18.35 -0.11
N ASP A 195 -17.77 19.47 -0.61
CA ASP A 195 -19.06 20.02 -0.18
C ASP A 195 -20.21 19.05 -0.46
N ALA A 196 -20.24 18.42 -1.64
CA ALA A 196 -21.26 17.45 -2.02
C ALA A 196 -21.23 16.16 -1.16
N LEU A 197 -20.06 15.78 -0.64
CA LEU A 197 -19.90 14.65 0.28
C LEU A 197 -20.07 15.02 1.76
N GLY A 198 -20.14 16.31 2.09
CA GLY A 198 -20.08 16.80 3.47
C GLY A 198 -18.71 16.54 4.13
N PHE A 199 -17.64 16.55 3.33
CA PHE A 199 -16.26 16.30 3.76
C PHE A 199 -15.49 17.61 3.91
N SER A 200 -14.39 17.58 4.66
CA SER A 200 -13.36 18.62 4.56
C SER A 200 -12.54 18.43 3.28
N LEU A 201 -11.99 19.51 2.72
CA LEU A 201 -11.10 19.41 1.55
C LEU A 201 -9.93 18.45 1.84
N GLY A 202 -9.72 17.47 0.98
CA GLY A 202 -8.68 16.44 1.12
C GLY A 202 -8.99 15.29 2.09
N GLN A 203 -10.21 15.23 2.63
CA GLN A 203 -10.68 14.13 3.47
C GLN A 203 -11.15 12.95 2.61
N THR A 204 -10.83 11.72 3.01
CA THR A 204 -11.35 10.51 2.35
C THR A 204 -12.61 9.95 3.01
N ASN A 205 -13.31 9.08 2.28
CA ASN A 205 -14.31 8.19 2.88
C ASN A 205 -13.66 7.15 3.80
N GLY A 206 -14.50 6.26 4.38
CA GLY A 206 -14.01 5.09 5.10
C GLY A 206 -13.43 5.34 6.48
N GLY A 207 -14.03 6.27 7.24
CA GLY A 207 -13.68 6.54 8.64
C GLY A 207 -12.30 7.20 8.81
N PRO A 208 -12.03 8.36 8.20
CA PRO A 208 -10.69 8.92 8.05
C PRO A 208 -9.97 9.26 9.38
N THR A 209 -10.70 9.36 10.50
CA THR A 209 -10.14 9.61 11.84
C THR A 209 -10.07 8.38 12.72
N ASP A 210 -10.71 7.28 12.32
CA ASP A 210 -10.83 6.06 13.12
C ASP A 210 -9.65 5.11 12.84
N PRO A 211 -8.84 4.79 13.86
CA PRO A 211 -7.64 3.97 13.74
C PRO A 211 -7.90 2.49 13.41
N GLU A 212 -9.15 2.04 13.38
CA GLU A 212 -9.53 0.66 13.04
C GLU A 212 -10.47 0.57 11.81
N SER A 213 -10.62 1.67 11.08
CA SER A 213 -11.53 1.80 9.93
C SER A 213 -10.96 1.25 8.61
N TYR A 214 -11.73 1.41 7.53
CA TYR A 214 -11.28 1.07 6.18
C TYR A 214 -10.07 1.90 5.74
N THR A 215 -9.95 3.13 6.26
CA THR A 215 -8.75 3.96 6.13
C THR A 215 -7.53 3.26 6.73
N ALA A 216 -7.67 2.68 7.92
CA ALA A 216 -6.58 1.96 8.57
C ALA A 216 -6.25 0.64 7.84
N ASN A 217 -7.26 -0.03 7.27
CA ASN A 217 -7.05 -1.26 6.50
C ASN A 217 -6.25 -0.99 5.21
N ILE A 218 -6.64 0.01 4.40
CA ILE A 218 -5.89 0.34 3.18
C ILE A 218 -4.49 0.87 3.51
N GLN A 219 -4.28 1.55 4.64
CA GLN A 219 -2.94 1.97 5.08
C GLN A 219 -1.99 0.78 5.15
N SER A 220 -2.42 -0.30 5.81
CA SER A 220 -1.63 -1.51 5.94
C SER A 220 -1.35 -2.16 4.57
N ALA A 221 -2.31 -2.13 3.66
CA ALA A 221 -2.16 -2.63 2.30
C ALA A 221 -1.15 -1.81 1.48
N LEU A 222 -1.24 -0.48 1.54
CA LEU A 222 -0.35 0.43 0.83
C LEU A 222 1.07 0.38 1.39
N ALA A 223 1.23 0.20 2.71
CA ALA A 223 2.52 0.05 3.35
C ALA A 223 3.31 -1.17 2.83
N VAL A 224 2.65 -2.30 2.55
CA VAL A 224 3.33 -3.45 1.92
C VAL A 224 3.39 -3.33 0.40
N ALA A 225 2.53 -2.52 -0.21
CA ALA A 225 2.55 -2.30 -1.66
C ALA A 225 3.83 -1.60 -2.11
N THR A 226 4.50 -0.81 -1.25
CA THR A 226 5.79 -0.18 -1.56
C THR A 226 6.91 -1.19 -1.80
N GLU A 227 6.74 -2.43 -1.34
CA GLU A 227 7.68 -3.53 -1.58
C GLU A 227 7.48 -4.19 -2.95
N THR A 228 6.54 -3.69 -3.77
CA THR A 228 6.30 -4.19 -5.13
C THR A 228 7.15 -3.48 -6.17
N THR A 229 7.24 -4.08 -7.35
CA THR A 229 7.91 -3.46 -8.51
C THR A 229 7.03 -2.45 -9.25
N ASN A 230 5.79 -2.24 -8.80
CA ASN A 230 4.87 -1.29 -9.43
C ASN A 230 5.39 0.16 -9.25
N PRO A 231 5.64 0.91 -10.34
CA PRO A 231 6.21 2.26 -10.26
C PRO A 231 5.31 3.26 -9.53
N ASN A 232 4.01 2.98 -9.42
CA ASN A 232 3.05 3.84 -8.73
C ASN A 232 2.89 3.49 -7.25
N ALA A 233 3.55 2.46 -6.72
CA ALA A 233 3.37 2.03 -5.34
C ALA A 233 3.77 3.12 -4.32
N ALA A 234 4.93 3.76 -4.52
CA ALA A 234 5.38 4.87 -3.68
C ALA A 234 4.44 6.09 -3.80
N LEU A 235 3.99 6.40 -5.03
CA LEU A 235 3.02 7.47 -5.27
C LEU A 235 1.69 7.20 -4.55
N ALA A 236 1.20 5.97 -4.56
CA ALA A 236 -0.02 5.59 -3.87
C ALA A 236 0.07 5.82 -2.36
N TRP A 237 1.20 5.47 -1.75
CA TRP A 237 1.48 5.79 -0.35
C TRP A 237 1.53 7.30 -0.11
N GLN A 238 2.18 8.08 -0.99
CA GLN A 238 2.24 9.54 -0.88
C GLN A 238 0.85 10.20 -0.98
N VAL A 239 0.00 9.77 -1.92
CA VAL A 239 -1.39 10.26 -2.03
C VAL A 239 -2.15 9.97 -0.74
N PHE A 240 -2.02 8.76 -0.20
CA PHE A 240 -2.64 8.38 1.07
C PHE A 240 -2.10 9.17 2.27
N GLU A 241 -0.80 9.43 2.32
CA GLU A 241 -0.18 10.15 3.42
C GLU A 241 -0.43 11.66 3.32
N ASN A 242 -0.75 12.21 2.15
CA ASN A 242 -1.04 13.64 1.99
C ASN A 242 -2.51 14.03 2.29
N ARG A 243 -3.33 13.07 2.73
CA ARG A 243 -4.71 13.34 3.15
C ARG A 243 -4.75 14.32 4.32
N SER A 244 -5.72 15.24 4.29
CA SER A 244 -5.83 16.30 5.30
C SER A 244 -6.37 15.81 6.65
N VAL A 245 -7.09 14.67 6.65
CA VAL A 245 -7.68 14.05 7.82
C VAL A 245 -7.11 12.64 7.99
N LYS A 246 -6.55 12.36 9.17
CA LYS A 246 -5.85 11.10 9.48
C LYS A 246 -6.25 10.55 10.85
N PRO A 247 -6.15 9.22 11.06
CA PRO A 247 -6.32 8.64 12.38
C PRO A 247 -5.22 9.08 13.35
N ASN A 248 -5.55 9.17 14.64
CA ASN A 248 -4.55 9.39 15.68
C ASN A 248 -4.04 8.06 16.22
N TYR A 249 -2.93 7.58 15.69
CA TYR A 249 -2.32 6.32 16.10
C TYR A 249 -1.60 6.36 17.46
N ALA A 250 -1.43 7.54 18.08
CA ALA A 250 -0.81 7.63 19.41
C ALA A 250 -1.66 6.98 20.53
N ILE A 251 -2.96 6.81 20.29
CA ILE A 251 -3.91 6.23 21.26
C ILE A 251 -4.40 4.82 20.88
N ALA A 252 -4.17 4.39 19.63
CA ALA A 252 -4.59 3.10 19.10
C ALA A 252 -3.67 2.70 17.94
N PRO A 253 -2.51 2.09 18.22
CA PRO A 253 -1.44 1.89 17.23
C PRO A 253 -1.56 0.59 16.41
N GLN A 254 -2.65 -0.17 16.53
CA GLN A 254 -2.77 -1.53 15.98
C GLN A 254 -2.62 -1.57 14.45
N PHE A 255 -3.01 -0.49 13.77
CA PHE A 255 -2.85 -0.29 12.33
C PHE A 255 -1.90 0.87 11.99
N ALA A 256 -1.02 1.26 12.92
CA ALA A 256 0.06 2.23 12.68
C ALA A 256 1.19 1.62 11.83
N ILE A 257 0.82 1.00 10.71
CA ILE A 257 1.70 0.28 9.80
C ILE A 257 2.16 1.26 8.73
N VAL A 258 3.46 1.27 8.46
CA VAL A 258 4.15 2.13 7.49
C VAL A 258 5.09 1.27 6.64
N PRO A 259 5.51 1.73 5.45
CA PRO A 259 6.52 1.07 4.63
C PRO A 259 7.78 0.69 5.41
N PHE A 260 8.41 -0.46 5.07
CA PHE A 260 9.65 -0.92 5.71
C PHE A 260 10.82 -0.01 5.36
N GLU A 261 10.97 0.31 4.08
CA GLU A 261 11.88 1.34 3.60
C GLU A 261 11.15 2.66 3.49
N ASN A 262 11.15 3.41 4.58
CA ASN A 262 10.79 4.81 4.52
C ASN A 262 11.98 5.61 3.97
N THR A 263 12.32 5.41 2.68
CA THR A 263 13.20 6.34 1.95
C THR A 263 12.50 7.66 1.61
N ALA A 264 11.32 7.92 2.18
CA ALA A 264 10.82 9.28 2.33
C ALA A 264 11.46 9.93 3.58
N LEU A 265 12.77 10.14 3.53
CA LEU A 265 13.31 11.32 4.19
C LEU A 265 12.69 12.51 3.43
N SER A 266 11.73 13.18 4.07
CA SER A 266 11.26 14.55 3.78
C SER A 266 12.34 15.32 2.99
N ILE A 267 12.11 15.87 1.80
CA ILE A 267 11.25 17.02 1.44
C ILE A 267 11.04 16.97 -0.10
N SER A 268 9.80 17.09 -0.61
CA SER A 268 9.47 17.50 -2.00
C SER A 268 10.31 16.92 -3.16
N ASP A 269 10.14 15.64 -3.49
CA ASP A 269 10.80 15.04 -4.67
C ASP A 269 10.24 15.52 -6.03
N GLU A 270 9.14 16.28 -6.06
CA GLU A 270 8.66 16.90 -7.31
C GLU A 270 9.48 18.14 -7.72
N VAL A 271 10.23 18.79 -6.82
CA VAL A 271 10.99 20.00 -7.15
C VAL A 271 12.43 19.68 -7.57
N PHE A 272 13.04 18.65 -6.99
CA PHE A 272 14.49 18.44 -7.13
C PHE A 272 14.93 17.83 -8.45
N ASN A 273 14.09 17.05 -9.12
CA ASN A 273 14.58 16.23 -10.23
C ASN A 273 14.90 16.99 -11.53
N ASN A 274 14.65 18.30 -11.65
CA ASN A 274 14.99 19.04 -12.89
C ASN A 274 15.36 20.54 -12.75
N THR A 275 15.42 21.12 -11.54
CA THR A 275 15.60 22.60 -11.40
C THR A 275 16.84 23.05 -10.65
N ILE A 276 17.54 22.15 -9.95
CA ILE A 276 18.74 22.48 -9.18
C ILE A 276 19.94 21.76 -9.77
N SER A 277 20.99 22.50 -10.14
CA SER A 277 22.25 21.92 -10.62
C SER A 277 23.45 22.54 -9.91
N ILE A 278 24.48 21.72 -9.67
CA ILE A 278 25.73 22.15 -9.02
C ILE A 278 26.87 21.95 -10.01
N PHE A 279 27.61 23.01 -10.31
CA PHE A 279 28.75 22.92 -11.22
C PHE A 279 29.90 23.90 -10.89
N PRO A 280 31.16 23.50 -11.12
CA PRO A 280 31.57 22.14 -11.44
C PRO A 280 31.42 21.22 -10.23
N ASN A 281 30.98 19.99 -10.48
CA ASN A 281 31.00 18.91 -9.51
C ASN A 281 31.61 17.68 -10.20
N PRO A 282 32.85 17.27 -9.87
CA PRO A 282 33.68 17.72 -8.74
C PRO A 282 34.29 19.13 -8.88
N THR A 283 34.68 19.74 -7.74
CA THR A 283 35.42 21.02 -7.69
C THR A 283 36.55 21.00 -6.64
N ALA A 284 37.55 21.86 -6.82
CA ALA A 284 38.66 22.04 -5.88
C ALA A 284 38.44 23.19 -4.87
N ASN A 285 37.73 24.25 -5.25
CA ASN A 285 37.68 25.49 -4.44
C ASN A 285 36.31 26.13 -4.40
N THR A 286 35.60 26.19 -5.53
CA THR A 286 34.29 26.84 -5.61
C THR A 286 33.33 26.06 -6.49
N PHE A 287 32.06 26.06 -6.15
CA PHE A 287 30.99 25.55 -7.01
C PHE A 287 29.87 26.58 -7.10
N THR A 288 29.09 26.52 -8.17
CA THR A 288 27.90 27.33 -8.38
C THR A 288 26.67 26.45 -8.22
N ILE A 289 25.62 26.99 -7.59
CA ILE A 289 24.30 26.36 -7.55
C ILE A 289 23.38 27.14 -8.51
N ASP A 290 22.88 26.47 -9.53
CA ASP A 290 21.73 26.94 -10.29
C ASP A 290 20.46 26.41 -9.62
N PHE A 291 19.51 27.29 -9.34
CA PHE A 291 18.25 27.00 -8.66
C PHE A 291 17.06 27.62 -9.42
N GLY A 292 17.22 27.83 -10.73
CA GLY A 292 16.17 28.39 -11.58
C GLY A 292 15.78 29.81 -11.16
N ASN A 293 14.47 30.04 -10.99
CA ASN A 293 13.90 31.34 -10.64
C ASN A 293 13.71 31.57 -9.13
N GLU A 294 14.18 30.64 -8.29
CA GLU A 294 14.01 30.71 -6.84
C GLU A 294 15.08 31.58 -6.16
N ILE A 295 14.94 31.84 -4.86
CA ILE A 295 15.92 32.61 -4.07
C ILE A 295 16.63 31.67 -3.11
N LEU A 296 17.94 31.52 -3.27
CA LEU A 296 18.78 30.77 -2.34
C LEU A 296 19.15 31.61 -1.11
N GLU A 297 18.67 31.22 0.06
CA GLU A 297 18.97 31.93 1.32
C GLU A 297 20.32 31.52 1.93
N LYS A 298 20.62 30.21 1.91
CA LYS A 298 21.83 29.65 2.52
C LYS A 298 22.17 28.27 1.98
N VAL A 299 23.43 27.88 2.16
CA VAL A 299 23.96 26.54 1.86
C VAL A 299 24.47 25.90 3.14
N ILE A 300 24.06 24.68 3.43
CA ILE A 300 24.57 23.87 4.55
C ILE A 300 25.28 22.66 3.95
N ILE A 301 26.50 22.39 4.40
CA ILE A 301 27.34 21.31 3.88
C ILE A 301 27.48 20.23 4.95
N TYR A 302 27.23 18.98 4.58
CA TYR A 302 27.41 17.79 5.40
C TYR A 302 28.53 16.89 4.87
N ASN A 303 29.18 16.15 5.74
CA ASN A 303 30.08 15.06 5.34
C ASN A 303 29.34 13.73 5.19
N GLU A 304 30.04 12.69 4.73
CA GLU A 304 29.53 11.32 4.59
C GLU A 304 29.02 10.67 5.89
N LEU A 305 29.31 11.25 7.06
CA LEU A 305 28.81 10.81 8.37
C LEU A 305 27.55 11.58 8.80
N GLY A 306 27.00 12.44 7.95
CA GLY A 306 25.83 13.28 8.26
C GLY A 306 26.12 14.43 9.23
N GLN A 307 27.39 14.74 9.48
CA GLN A 307 27.78 15.83 10.37
C GLN A 307 27.78 17.15 9.60
N LYS A 308 27.15 18.18 10.19
CA LYS A 308 27.16 19.54 9.65
C LYS A 308 28.57 20.12 9.72
N ILE A 309 29.18 20.35 8.56
CA ILE A 309 30.54 20.89 8.44
C ILE A 309 30.53 22.42 8.36
N LYS A 310 29.60 22.99 7.60
CA LYS A 310 29.57 24.43 7.34
C LYS A 310 28.17 24.92 7.03
N GLU A 311 27.88 26.17 7.39
CA GLU A 311 26.71 26.92 6.96
C GLU A 311 27.19 28.24 6.34
N ILE A 312 26.71 28.53 5.14
CA ILE A 312 27.13 29.67 4.32
C ILE A 312 25.86 30.45 3.96
N PRO A 313 25.65 31.66 4.53
CA PRO A 313 24.59 32.53 4.07
C PRO A 313 24.92 33.04 2.66
N ILE A 314 23.93 33.08 1.78
CA ILE A 314 24.12 33.51 0.38
C ILE A 314 23.66 34.95 0.23
N ALA A 315 24.52 35.80 -0.35
CA ALA A 315 24.16 37.19 -0.64
C ALA A 315 23.29 37.25 -1.91
N ILE A 316 22.33 38.19 -1.92
CA ILE A 316 21.45 38.42 -3.07
C ILE A 316 22.30 38.69 -4.32
N GLY A 317 22.15 37.85 -5.34
CA GLY A 317 22.86 37.98 -6.62
C GLY A 317 24.17 37.19 -6.74
N THR A 318 24.54 36.37 -5.75
CA THR A 318 25.70 35.47 -5.86
C THR A 318 25.28 34.02 -5.66
N ASN A 319 25.62 33.14 -6.61
CA ASN A 319 25.31 31.71 -6.54
C ASN A 319 26.56 30.84 -6.33
N GLU A 320 27.72 31.49 -6.13
CA GLU A 320 29.02 30.83 -5.97
C GLU A 320 29.33 30.56 -4.49
N VAL A 321 29.71 29.34 -4.19
CA VAL A 321 30.01 28.84 -2.85
C VAL A 321 31.50 28.50 -2.77
N ASN A 322 32.20 29.08 -1.79
CA ASN A 322 33.61 28.82 -1.55
C ASN A 322 33.83 27.73 -0.47
N ILE A 323 34.52 26.67 -0.90
CA ILE A 323 34.86 25.48 -0.12
C ILE A 323 36.37 25.21 -0.02
N SER A 324 37.24 26.19 -0.32
CA SER A 324 38.71 26.01 -0.31
C SER A 324 39.29 25.51 1.02
N ASN A 325 38.51 25.63 2.11
CA ASN A 325 38.89 25.23 3.46
C ASN A 325 38.38 23.83 3.84
N LEU A 326 37.69 23.13 2.94
CA LEU A 326 37.25 21.75 3.17
C LEU A 326 38.37 20.79 2.77
N SER A 327 38.54 19.71 3.54
CA SER A 327 39.41 18.61 3.16
C SER A 327 38.85 17.86 1.95
N ASN A 328 39.69 17.17 1.19
CA ASN A 328 39.23 16.28 0.12
C ASN A 328 38.25 15.24 0.68
N GLY A 329 37.09 15.08 0.05
CA GLY A 329 36.04 14.16 0.49
C GLY A 329 34.76 14.32 -0.32
N ILE A 330 33.79 13.46 -0.01
CA ILE A 330 32.42 13.56 -0.54
C ILE A 330 31.59 14.36 0.46
N TYR A 331 30.86 15.34 -0.05
CA TYR A 331 30.00 16.23 0.73
C TYR A 331 28.60 16.27 0.12
N PHE A 332 27.62 16.52 0.98
CA PHE A 332 26.21 16.60 0.65
C PHE A 332 25.66 17.97 1.00
#